data_AF-A0A7C5XD92-F1
#
_entry.id   AF-A0A7C5XD92-F1
#
_cell.length_a   1.000
_cell.length_b   1.000
_cell.length_c   1.000
_cell.angle_alpha   90.00
_cell.angle_beta   90.00
_cell.angle_gamma   90.00
#
_symmetry.space_group_name_H-M   'P 1'
#
loop_
_entity.id
_entity.type
_entity.pdbx_description
1 polymer ?
#
loop_
_entity_poly.entity_id
_entity_poly.type
_entity_poly.pdbx_seq_one_letter_code
_entity_poly.pdbx_strand_id
1 'polypeptide(L)'
;MLTRELKPLEVGQYLNYEELVLVDEIVHYLDLYSKTWDEDLYNRLLKALNNYLELLRPLRYVPQVVEKLAEDVVIPLWEAGVDWDELRKLLESVLIARKHGIEGASGYVSELTGFARELLYKLGLSRPEEVLHLCNNEQYYMECLLSAVVTALILSTNP
;
A
#
# COMPACT_ATOMS: atom_id res chain seq x y z
N MET A 1 -23.99 15.49 -24.51
CA MET A 1 -22.77 15.44 -23.67
C MET A 1 -22.64 13.99 -23.22
N LEU A 2 -21.75 13.21 -23.86
CA LEU A 2 -21.63 11.78 -23.60
C LEU A 2 -20.87 11.58 -22.29
N THR A 3 -21.57 11.12 -21.25
CA THR A 3 -20.96 10.47 -20.08
C THR A 3 -20.23 9.24 -20.59
N ARG A 4 -18.91 9.33 -20.73
CA ARG A 4 -18.05 8.15 -20.89
C ARG A 4 -18.18 7.35 -19.60
N GLU A 5 -18.94 6.27 -19.66
CA GLU A 5 -18.84 5.20 -18.67
C GLU A 5 -17.38 4.73 -18.66
N LEU A 6 -16.69 4.98 -17.54
CA LEU A 6 -15.38 4.43 -17.28
C LEU A 6 -15.56 2.92 -17.14
N LYS A 7 -15.06 2.15 -18.13
CA LYS A 7 -14.95 0.70 -18.00
C LYS A 7 -14.13 0.38 -16.74
N PRO A 8 -14.41 -0.75 -16.05
CA PRO A 8 -13.46 -1.30 -15.09
C PRO A 8 -12.12 -1.47 -15.80
N LEU A 9 -11.11 -0.76 -15.34
CA LEU A 9 -9.82 -0.69 -15.98
C LEU A 9 -9.01 -1.92 -15.59
N GLU A 10 -8.53 -2.67 -16.59
CA GLU A 10 -7.63 -3.80 -16.35
C GLU A 10 -6.29 -3.26 -15.83
N VAL A 11 -5.94 -3.61 -14.59
CA VAL A 11 -4.74 -3.14 -13.86
C VAL A 11 -3.45 -3.28 -14.70
N GLY A 12 -3.37 -4.30 -15.56
CA GLY A 12 -2.24 -4.55 -16.47
C GLY A 12 -2.00 -3.48 -17.55
N GLN A 13 -2.85 -2.47 -17.70
CA GLN A 13 -2.65 -1.38 -18.68
C GLN A 13 -1.79 -0.22 -18.15
N TYR A 14 -1.54 -0.15 -16.84
CA TYR A 14 -0.89 1.00 -16.19
C TYR A 14 0.49 0.70 -15.60
N LEU A 15 0.75 -0.58 -15.36
CA LEU A 15 2.02 -1.07 -14.83
C LEU A 15 2.78 -1.79 -15.93
N ASN A 16 4.10 -1.62 -15.92
CA ASN A 16 4.98 -2.39 -16.78
C ASN A 16 5.20 -3.79 -16.19
N TYR A 17 5.81 -4.68 -16.97
CA TYR A 17 6.05 -6.05 -16.55
C TYR A 17 6.93 -6.14 -15.29
N GLU A 18 7.95 -5.30 -15.16
CA GLU A 18 8.89 -5.32 -14.03
C GLU A 18 8.18 -4.95 -12.71
N GLU A 19 7.26 -3.99 -12.75
CA GLU A 19 6.45 -3.58 -11.61
C GLU A 19 5.50 -4.69 -11.15
N LEU A 20 4.84 -5.36 -12.10
CA LEU A 20 3.94 -6.48 -11.80
C LEU A 20 4.72 -7.66 -11.17
N VAL A 21 5.87 -8.00 -11.75
CA VAL A 21 6.76 -9.04 -11.18
C VAL A 21 7.18 -8.67 -9.77
N LEU A 22 7.50 -7.41 -9.52
CA LEU A 22 7.93 -6.97 -8.19
C LEU A 22 6.82 -7.07 -7.15
N VAL A 23 5.58 -6.70 -7.50
CA VAL A 23 4.43 -6.90 -6.62
C VAL A 23 4.21 -8.39 -6.34
N ASP A 24 4.27 -9.23 -7.37
CA ASP A 24 4.13 -10.68 -7.23
C ASP A 24 5.22 -11.28 -6.35
N GLU A 25 6.47 -10.82 -6.47
CA GLU A 25 7.58 -11.25 -5.61
C GLU A 25 7.31 -10.92 -4.14
N ILE A 26 6.86 -9.70 -3.83
CA ILE A 26 6.55 -9.28 -2.46
C ILE A 26 5.49 -10.20 -1.85
N VAL A 27 4.37 -10.38 -2.55
CA VAL A 27 3.25 -11.20 -2.08
C VAL A 27 3.67 -12.67 -1.95
N HIS A 28 4.43 -13.18 -2.92
CA HIS A 28 4.92 -14.55 -2.90
C HIS A 28 5.85 -14.82 -1.71
N TYR A 29 6.83 -13.95 -1.46
CA TYR A 29 7.75 -14.14 -0.34
C TYR A 29 7.07 -13.94 1.00
N LEU A 30 6.10 -13.02 1.12
CA LEU A 30 5.25 -12.90 2.32
C LEU A 30 4.46 -14.17 2.60
N ASP A 31 3.77 -14.71 1.59
CA ASP A 31 2.96 -15.92 1.74
C ASP A 31 3.83 -17.10 2.19
N LEU A 32 4.99 -17.30 1.56
CA LEU A 32 5.89 -18.37 1.95
C LEU A 32 6.47 -18.14 3.35
N TYR A 33 6.96 -16.93 3.65
CA TYR A 33 7.55 -16.62 4.96
C TYR A 33 6.54 -16.82 6.09
N SER A 34 5.28 -16.41 5.91
CA SER A 34 4.21 -16.60 6.91
C SER A 34 3.97 -18.08 7.28
N LYS A 35 4.34 -19.01 6.40
CA LYS A 35 4.16 -20.46 6.58
C LYS A 35 5.42 -21.17 7.05
N THR A 36 6.60 -20.68 6.67
CA THR A 36 7.87 -21.39 6.88
C THR A 36 8.77 -20.74 7.92
N TRP A 37 8.64 -19.43 8.14
CA TRP A 37 9.56 -18.65 8.97
C TRP A 37 11.03 -18.76 8.52
N ASP A 38 11.23 -18.93 7.20
CA ASP A 38 12.55 -19.06 6.59
C ASP A 38 13.19 -17.68 6.41
N GLU A 39 14.31 -17.45 7.09
CA GLU A 39 15.08 -16.20 7.04
C GLU A 39 15.59 -15.85 5.63
N ASP A 40 15.88 -16.83 4.78
CA ASP A 40 16.29 -16.55 3.40
C ASP A 40 15.12 -15.96 2.58
N LEU A 41 13.88 -16.38 2.87
CA LEU A 41 12.69 -15.80 2.27
C LEU A 41 12.40 -14.40 2.82
N TYR A 42 12.60 -14.19 4.12
CA TYR A 42 12.48 -12.87 4.73
C TYR A 42 13.46 -11.86 4.10
N ASN A 43 14.72 -12.26 3.91
CA ASN A 43 15.72 -11.42 3.24
C ASN A 43 15.33 -11.08 1.79
N ARG A 44 14.73 -12.02 1.06
CA ARG A 44 14.21 -11.79 -0.29
C ARG A 44 13.01 -10.85 -0.30
N LEU A 45 12.10 -11.02 0.66
CA LEU A 45 10.98 -10.10 0.89
C LEU A 45 11.49 -8.67 1.13
N LEU A 46 12.41 -8.47 2.06
CA LEU A 46 12.96 -7.15 2.36
C LEU A 46 13.61 -6.52 1.12
N LYS A 47 14.33 -7.31 0.32
CA LYS A 47 14.92 -6.84 -0.94
C LYS A 47 13.84 -6.40 -1.95
N ALA A 48 12.80 -7.21 -2.14
CA ALA A 48 11.71 -6.88 -3.05
C ALA A 48 10.94 -5.63 -2.56
N LEU A 49 10.64 -5.53 -1.26
CA LEU A 49 10.01 -4.37 -0.67
C LEU A 49 10.85 -3.10 -0.84
N ASN A 50 12.17 -3.17 -0.60
CA ASN A 50 13.05 -2.02 -0.81
C ASN A 50 13.06 -1.54 -2.27
N ASN A 51 13.15 -2.47 -3.23
CA ASN A 51 13.04 -2.12 -4.65
C ASN A 51 11.69 -1.44 -4.96
N TYR A 52 10.61 -1.91 -4.35
CA TYR A 52 9.28 -1.34 -4.52
C TYR A 52 9.18 0.06 -3.91
N LEU A 53 9.74 0.27 -2.72
CA LEU A 53 9.81 1.59 -2.09
C LEU A 53 10.61 2.59 -2.92
N GLU A 54 11.69 2.17 -3.58
CA GLU A 54 12.45 3.04 -4.50
C GLU A 54 11.60 3.56 -5.66
N LEU A 55 10.67 2.76 -6.20
CA LEU A 55 9.74 3.20 -7.24
C LEU A 55 8.76 4.28 -6.76
N LEU A 56 8.51 4.35 -5.45
CA LEU A 56 7.58 5.32 -4.85
C LEU A 56 8.23 6.65 -4.52
N ARG A 57 9.57 6.75 -4.51
CA ARG A 57 10.28 7.96 -4.11
C ARG A 57 10.09 9.12 -5.11
N PRO A 58 10.18 10.37 -4.64
CA PRO A 58 10.09 10.79 -3.24
C PRO A 58 8.65 10.67 -2.71
N LEU A 59 8.52 10.30 -1.43
CA LEU A 59 7.26 10.36 -0.69
C LEU A 59 7.21 11.63 0.13
N ARG A 60 6.00 12.19 0.29
CA ARG A 60 5.79 13.28 1.22
C ARG A 60 5.83 12.76 2.64
N TYR A 61 6.69 13.35 3.47
CA TYR A 61 6.70 13.08 4.90
C TYR A 61 5.52 13.79 5.57
N VAL A 62 4.70 13.02 6.30
CA VAL A 62 3.55 13.53 7.07
C VAL A 62 3.73 13.10 8.53
N PRO A 63 4.33 13.94 9.40
CA PRO A 63 4.69 13.54 10.76
C PRO A 63 3.52 12.97 11.56
N GLN A 64 2.34 13.59 11.44
CA GLN A 64 1.15 13.17 12.20
C GLN A 64 0.69 11.76 11.83
N VAL A 65 0.87 11.35 10.57
CA VAL A 65 0.55 9.99 10.13
C VAL A 65 1.51 8.99 10.77
N VAL A 66 2.80 9.31 10.79
CA VAL A 66 3.83 8.45 11.41
C VAL A 66 3.59 8.33 12.91
N GLU A 67 3.36 9.45 13.59
CA GLU A 67 3.03 9.48 15.02
C GLU A 67 1.81 8.61 15.30
N LYS A 68 0.74 8.76 14.51
CA LYS A 68 -0.48 7.99 14.69
C LYS A 68 -0.31 6.49 14.44
N LEU A 69 0.46 6.12 13.41
CA LEU A 69 0.78 4.72 13.12
C LEU A 69 1.69 4.09 14.18
N ALA A 70 2.51 4.89 14.86
CA ALA A 70 3.44 4.44 15.90
C ALA A 70 2.82 4.41 17.32
N GLU A 71 1.64 5.03 17.52
CA GLU A 71 0.89 4.95 18.79
C GLU A 71 0.36 3.53 19.06
N ASP A 72 0.02 2.80 18.00
CA ASP A 72 -0.51 1.44 18.07
C ASP A 72 0.60 0.39 17.88
N VAL A 73 0.43 -0.79 18.49
CA VAL A 73 1.31 -1.94 18.22
C VAL A 73 0.97 -2.44 16.82
N VAL A 74 1.87 -2.21 15.87
CA VAL A 74 1.73 -2.69 14.49
C VAL A 74 1.99 -4.19 14.46
N ILE A 75 0.97 -4.96 14.09
CA ILE A 75 1.08 -6.40 13.89
C ILE A 75 1.96 -6.65 12.67
N PRO A 76 2.91 -7.61 12.72
CA PRO A 76 3.71 -7.95 11.56
C PRO A 76 2.84 -8.39 10.38
N LEU A 77 3.21 -8.02 9.15
CA LEU A 77 2.36 -8.23 7.97
C LEU A 77 2.06 -9.72 7.72
N TRP A 78 3.00 -10.60 8.05
CA TRP A 78 2.86 -12.07 7.95
C TRP A 78 2.00 -12.69 9.08
N GLU A 79 1.65 -11.93 10.11
CA GLU A 79 0.76 -12.34 11.22
C GLU A 79 -0.62 -11.70 11.15
N ALA A 80 -0.76 -10.61 10.38
CA ALA A 80 -1.95 -9.76 10.33
C ALA A 80 -3.19 -10.39 9.64
N GLY A 81 -3.06 -11.61 9.08
CA GLY A 81 -4.18 -12.28 8.39
C GLY A 81 -4.71 -11.50 7.20
N VAL A 82 -3.80 -10.87 6.46
CA VAL A 82 -4.06 -10.11 5.23
C VAL A 82 -4.32 -11.09 4.08
N ASP A 83 -5.33 -10.81 3.26
CA ASP A 83 -5.55 -11.55 2.02
C ASP A 83 -4.50 -11.14 0.98
N TRP A 84 -3.82 -12.13 0.40
CA TRP A 84 -2.70 -11.90 -0.51
C TRP A 84 -3.11 -11.26 -1.85
N ASP A 85 -4.33 -11.54 -2.33
CA ASP A 85 -4.86 -10.90 -3.52
C ASP A 85 -5.30 -9.45 -3.23
N GLU A 86 -5.79 -9.16 -2.03
CA GLU A 86 -6.04 -7.78 -1.59
C GLU A 86 -4.74 -7.00 -1.42
N LEU A 87 -3.70 -7.61 -0.85
CA LEU A 87 -2.37 -6.98 -0.75
C LEU A 87 -1.78 -6.70 -2.12
N ARG A 88 -1.88 -7.65 -3.07
CA ARG A 88 -1.46 -7.44 -4.46
C ARG A 88 -2.15 -6.21 -5.05
N LYS A 89 -3.48 -6.14 -4.97
CA LYS A 89 -4.26 -5.00 -5.50
C LYS A 89 -3.91 -3.69 -4.82
N LEU A 90 -3.64 -3.69 -3.52
CA LEU A 90 -3.18 -2.52 -2.79
C LEU A 90 -1.85 -2.01 -3.35
N LEU A 91 -0.86 -2.89 -3.49
CA LEU A 91 0.48 -2.53 -3.99
C LEU A 91 0.40 -2.02 -5.44
N GLU A 92 -0.37 -2.68 -6.31
CA GLU A 92 -0.62 -2.21 -7.67
C GLU A 92 -1.28 -0.82 -7.68
N SER A 93 -2.29 -0.61 -6.83
CA SER A 93 -3.01 0.66 -6.72
C SER A 93 -2.10 1.80 -6.24
N VAL A 94 -1.18 1.52 -5.33
CA VAL A 94 -0.17 2.48 -4.85
C VAL A 94 0.75 2.92 -5.99
N LEU A 95 1.25 2.00 -6.81
CA LEU A 95 2.08 2.33 -7.98
C LEU A 95 1.31 3.14 -9.04
N ILE A 96 0.06 2.76 -9.33
CA ILE A 96 -0.80 3.48 -10.26
C ILE A 96 -1.05 4.91 -9.75
N ALA A 97 -1.44 5.05 -8.48
CA ALA A 97 -1.66 6.35 -7.86
C ALA A 97 -0.41 7.23 -7.89
N ARG A 98 0.78 6.63 -7.67
CA ARG A 98 2.05 7.34 -7.74
C ARG A 98 2.34 7.91 -9.14
N LYS A 99 2.01 7.17 -10.19
CA LYS A 99 2.25 7.56 -11.60
C LYS A 99 1.26 8.59 -12.12
N HIS A 100 -0.02 8.44 -11.76
CA HIS A 100 -1.11 9.18 -12.40
C HIS A 100 -1.62 10.37 -11.57
N GLY A 101 -1.29 10.45 -10.29
CA GLY A 101 -1.73 11.54 -9.42
C GLY A 101 -3.26 11.63 -9.25
N ILE A 102 -3.75 12.77 -8.75
CA ILE A 102 -5.17 12.98 -8.39
C ILE A 102 -6.05 13.21 -9.62
N GLU A 103 -5.56 13.90 -10.65
CA GLU A 103 -6.38 14.36 -11.79
C GLU A 103 -6.81 13.24 -12.76
N GLY A 104 -6.14 12.09 -12.73
CA GLY A 104 -6.48 10.95 -13.59
C GLY A 104 -7.36 9.89 -12.94
N ALA A 105 -7.68 10.01 -11.63
CA ALA A 105 -7.85 8.80 -10.83
C ALA A 105 -8.88 8.89 -9.68
N SER A 106 -9.95 9.68 -9.77
CA SER A 106 -10.94 9.81 -8.69
C SER A 106 -11.54 8.46 -8.22
N GLY A 107 -11.71 7.50 -9.14
CA GLY A 107 -12.11 6.12 -8.82
C GLY A 107 -11.04 5.34 -8.06
N TYR A 108 -9.77 5.48 -8.48
CA TYR A 108 -8.63 4.80 -7.84
C TYR A 108 -8.32 5.33 -6.45
N VAL A 109 -8.52 6.63 -6.22
CA VAL A 109 -8.34 7.21 -4.89
C VAL A 109 -9.29 6.54 -3.90
N SER A 110 -10.56 6.37 -4.25
CA SER A 110 -11.54 5.70 -3.39
C SER A 110 -11.20 4.23 -3.15
N GLU A 111 -10.72 3.53 -4.18
CA GLU A 111 -10.35 2.11 -4.08
C GLU A 111 -9.10 1.92 -3.21
N LEU A 112 -8.06 2.73 -3.43
CA LEU A 112 -6.85 2.75 -2.61
C LEU A 112 -7.14 3.14 -1.16
N THR A 113 -8.03 4.11 -0.91
CA THR A 113 -8.49 4.43 0.44
C THR A 113 -9.17 3.22 1.10
N GLY A 114 -9.96 2.46 0.33
CA GLY A 114 -10.59 1.23 0.77
C GLY A 114 -9.57 0.18 1.21
N PHE A 115 -8.60 -0.12 0.35
CA PHE A 115 -7.53 -1.09 0.66
C PHE A 115 -6.63 -0.62 1.80
N ALA A 116 -6.28 0.66 1.85
CA ALA A 116 -5.47 1.23 2.92
C ALA A 116 -6.16 1.07 4.28
N ARG A 117 -7.46 1.36 4.36
CA ARG A 117 -8.24 1.18 5.58
C ARG A 117 -8.24 -0.27 6.04
N GLU A 118 -8.48 -1.21 5.12
CA GLU A 118 -8.50 -2.65 5.45
C GLU A 118 -7.12 -3.09 5.95
N LEU A 119 -6.04 -2.70 5.26
CA LEU A 119 -4.68 -3.00 5.71
C LEU A 119 -4.43 -2.45 7.12
N LEU A 120 -4.70 -1.17 7.36
CA LEU A 120 -4.47 -0.55 8.67
C LEU A 120 -5.25 -1.26 9.79
N TYR A 121 -6.49 -1.64 9.53
CA TYR A 121 -7.29 -2.43 10.47
C TYR A 121 -6.64 -3.79 10.78
N LYS A 122 -6.18 -4.50 9.75
CA LYS A 122 -5.49 -5.80 9.89
C LYS A 122 -4.17 -5.70 10.65
N LEU A 123 -3.46 -4.58 10.48
CA LEU A 123 -2.23 -4.27 11.20
C LEU A 123 -2.46 -3.90 12.68
N GLY A 124 -3.71 -3.94 13.16
CA GLY A 124 -4.04 -3.76 14.57
C GLY A 124 -4.51 -2.35 14.93
N LEU A 125 -4.66 -1.43 13.96
CA LEU A 125 -5.16 -0.10 14.25
C LEU A 125 -6.65 -0.15 14.54
N SER A 126 -7.01 0.28 15.75
CA SER A 126 -8.40 0.28 16.21
C SER A 126 -9.28 1.31 15.47
N ARG A 127 -8.67 2.34 14.89
CA ARG A 127 -9.36 3.46 14.21
C ARG A 127 -8.56 3.92 12.97
N PRO A 128 -8.52 3.11 11.90
CA PRO A 128 -7.78 3.46 10.69
C PRO A 128 -8.26 4.79 10.06
N GLU A 129 -9.52 5.17 10.28
CA GLU A 129 -10.08 6.44 9.82
C GLU A 129 -9.36 7.65 10.40
N GLU A 130 -8.85 7.58 11.63
CA GLU A 130 -8.12 8.71 12.22
C GLU A 130 -6.86 9.04 11.40
N VAL A 131 -6.12 8.01 10.95
CA VAL A 131 -4.95 8.17 10.06
C VAL A 131 -5.37 8.73 8.71
N LEU A 132 -6.44 8.18 8.11
CA LEU A 132 -6.91 8.60 6.79
C LEU A 132 -7.50 10.02 6.81
N HIS A 133 -8.11 10.44 7.93
CA HIS A 133 -8.61 11.81 8.11
C HIS A 133 -7.49 12.85 8.23
N LEU A 134 -6.31 12.48 8.72
CA LEU A 134 -5.14 13.37 8.70
C LEU A 134 -4.75 13.73 7.25
N CYS A 135 -5.07 12.86 6.29
CA CYS A 135 -4.84 13.11 4.88
C CYS A 135 -5.88 13.99 4.20
N ASN A 136 -6.99 14.32 4.86
CA ASN A 136 -8.17 14.97 4.24
C ASN A 136 -8.00 16.45 3.86
N ASN A 137 -6.76 16.87 3.60
CA ASN A 137 -6.44 18.14 2.97
C ASN A 137 -6.45 17.94 1.45
N GLU A 138 -7.50 18.42 0.77
CA GLU A 138 -7.81 18.14 -0.64
C GLU A 138 -6.62 18.31 -1.60
N GLN A 139 -5.70 19.24 -1.27
CA GLN A 139 -4.56 19.57 -2.12
C GLN A 139 -3.47 18.49 -2.15
N TYR A 140 -3.39 17.62 -1.13
CA TYR A 140 -2.31 16.63 -0.98
C TYR A 140 -2.79 15.26 -0.48
N TYR A 141 -4.09 14.99 -0.61
CA TYR A 141 -4.72 13.76 -0.12
C TYR A 141 -3.98 12.52 -0.60
N MET A 142 -3.68 12.43 -1.90
CA MET A 142 -3.01 11.26 -2.48
C MET A 142 -1.58 11.09 -1.97
N GLU A 143 -0.79 12.17 -1.89
CA GLU A 143 0.57 12.08 -1.36
C GLU A 143 0.59 11.61 0.11
N CYS A 144 -0.38 12.09 0.90
CA CYS A 144 -0.53 11.66 2.28
C CYS A 144 -0.98 10.20 2.38
N LEU A 145 -1.94 9.77 1.56
CA LEU A 145 -2.43 8.40 1.53
C LEU A 145 -1.33 7.40 1.13
N LEU A 146 -0.51 7.74 0.12
CA LEU A 146 0.67 6.95 -0.24
C LEU A 146 1.65 6.86 0.93
N SER A 147 1.89 7.99 1.61
CA SER A 147 2.77 8.04 2.78
C SER A 147 2.26 7.12 3.90
N ALA A 148 0.96 7.17 4.21
CA ALA A 148 0.35 6.34 5.24
C ALA A 148 0.49 4.84 4.94
N VAL A 149 0.17 4.42 3.71
CA VAL A 149 0.31 3.01 3.30
C VAL A 149 1.77 2.56 3.37
N VAL A 150 2.70 3.36 2.84
CA VAL A 150 4.12 3.02 2.85
C VAL A 150 4.68 2.96 4.27
N THR A 151 4.33 3.90 5.13
CA THR A 151 4.75 3.85 6.54
C THR A 151 4.20 2.62 7.23
N ALA A 152 2.93 2.28 7.02
CA ALA A 152 2.33 1.07 7.58
C ALA A 152 3.05 -0.20 7.11
N LEU A 153 3.36 -0.29 5.81
CA LEU A 153 4.15 -1.40 5.25
C LEU A 153 5.52 -1.49 5.93
N ILE A 154 6.27 -0.39 6.00
CA ILE A 154 7.61 -0.34 6.61
C ILE A 154 7.58 -0.82 8.07
N LEU A 155 6.62 -0.31 8.86
CA LEU A 155 6.47 -0.68 10.28
C LEU A 155 6.08 -2.16 10.41
N SER A 156 5.16 -2.64 9.59
CA SER A 156 4.69 -4.04 9.64
C SER A 156 5.69 -5.08 9.14
N THR A 157 6.75 -4.65 8.43
CA THR A 157 7.82 -5.52 7.97
C THR A 157 9.15 -5.32 8.70
N ASN A 158 9.21 -4.37 9.64
CA ASN A 158 10.34 -4.18 10.56
C ASN A 158 9.81 -3.98 12.00
N PRO A 159 9.04 -4.94 12.54
CA PRO A 159 8.44 -4.84 13.87
C PRO A 159 9.46 -4.87 15.02
#